data_AF-A7HZD7-F1
#
_entry.id   AF-A7HZD7-F1
#
_cell.length_a   1.000
_cell.length_b   1.000
_cell.length_c   1.000
_cell.angle_alpha   90.00
_cell.angle_beta   90.00
_cell.angle_gamma   90.00
#
_symmetry.space_group_name_H-M   'P 1'
#
loop_
_entity.id
_entity.type
_entity.pdbx_description
1 polymer ?
#
loop_
_entity_poly.entity_id
_entity_poly.type
_entity_poly.pdbx_seq_one_letter_code
_entity_poly.pdbx_strand_id
1 'polypeptide(L)'
;MEDLKYGESQILNFDVEKDFEIWPNKNERNFVIKITLPEFCCLCPRSGYPDFATIYLEYIPNEFVAELKALKLYINSFMNRHISHEDSINEIYSVLEKKLKPKYMKIAADFNPRGNVHTTIEISSDIISKNFSEKKDKKPVEKRNFSEKKFEKTDKNFKSKPRKNASREPFAKIDKSSPKVVKK
;
A
#
# COMPACT_ATOMS: atom_id res chain seq x y z
N MET A 1 -25.40 -24.21 16.78
CA MET A 1 -24.28 -23.37 16.29
C MET A 1 -23.40 -24.31 15.49
N GLU A 2 -23.06 -23.93 14.28
CA GLU A 2 -22.15 -24.72 13.44
C GLU A 2 -20.74 -24.64 14.06
N ASP A 3 -20.05 -25.77 14.18
CA ASP A 3 -18.72 -25.80 14.78
C ASP A 3 -17.72 -25.09 13.85
N LEU A 4 -16.97 -24.13 14.41
CA LEU A 4 -15.93 -23.41 13.66
C LEU A 4 -14.88 -24.40 13.15
N LYS A 5 -14.47 -24.24 11.89
CA LYS A 5 -13.34 -25.00 11.35
C LYS A 5 -12.05 -24.56 12.04
N TYR A 6 -11.04 -25.45 12.01
CA TYR A 6 -9.74 -25.20 12.63
C TYR A 6 -9.15 -23.82 12.27
N GLY A 7 -9.07 -23.49 10.98
CA GLY A 7 -8.48 -22.22 10.52
C GLY A 7 -9.28 -20.99 10.96
N GLU A 8 -10.61 -21.07 10.91
CA GLU A 8 -11.52 -20.00 11.35
C GLU A 8 -11.33 -19.72 12.84
N SER A 9 -11.27 -20.77 13.66
CA SER A 9 -11.02 -20.66 15.09
C SER A 9 -9.64 -20.06 15.39
N GLN A 10 -8.59 -20.45 14.65
CA GLN A 10 -7.25 -19.88 14.85
C GLN A 10 -7.19 -18.39 14.52
N ILE A 11 -7.84 -17.96 13.44
CA ILE A 11 -7.84 -16.54 13.02
C ILE A 11 -8.69 -15.70 13.97
N LEU A 12 -9.89 -16.20 14.32
CA LEU A 12 -10.84 -15.47 15.18
C LEU A 12 -10.28 -15.19 16.57
N ASN A 13 -9.51 -16.14 17.12
CA ASN A 13 -8.96 -16.04 18.47
C ASN A 13 -7.54 -15.47 18.51
N PHE A 14 -6.94 -15.09 17.38
CA PHE A 14 -5.58 -14.58 17.34
C PHE A 14 -5.51 -13.15 17.89
N ASP A 15 -4.72 -12.97 18.96
CA ASP A 15 -4.38 -11.68 19.54
C ASP A 15 -2.92 -11.35 19.19
N VAL A 16 -2.70 -10.35 18.34
CA VAL A 16 -1.35 -9.97 17.89
C VAL A 16 -0.40 -9.57 19.03
N GLU A 17 -0.93 -9.10 20.17
CA GLU A 17 -0.07 -8.73 21.28
C GLU A 17 0.39 -9.96 22.08
N LYS A 18 -0.46 -10.99 22.18
CA LYS A 18 -0.16 -12.21 22.95
C LYS A 18 0.43 -13.35 22.11
N ASP A 19 -0.06 -13.53 20.90
CA ASP A 19 0.15 -14.72 20.07
C ASP A 19 1.18 -14.50 18.95
N PHE A 20 1.66 -13.26 18.75
CA PHE A 20 2.71 -13.00 17.77
C PHE A 20 4.08 -13.47 18.28
N GLU A 21 4.42 -14.71 17.98
CA GLU A 21 5.67 -15.35 18.39
C GLU A 21 6.88 -14.87 17.57
N ILE A 22 8.02 -14.71 18.26
CA ILE A 22 9.31 -14.31 17.69
C ILE A 22 10.41 -15.23 18.19
N TRP A 23 11.43 -15.46 17.38
CA TRP A 23 12.54 -16.36 17.68
C TRP A 23 13.85 -15.58 17.78
N PRO A 24 14.78 -15.96 18.68
CA PRO A 24 16.08 -15.31 18.78
C PRO A 24 16.92 -15.54 17.51
N ASN A 25 17.46 -14.46 16.96
CA ASN A 25 18.46 -14.52 15.90
C ASN A 25 19.85 -14.84 16.50
N LYS A 26 20.38 -16.02 16.18
CA LYS A 26 21.68 -16.51 16.68
C LYS A 26 22.86 -16.20 15.76
N ASN A 27 22.61 -15.52 14.63
CA ASN A 27 23.62 -15.31 13.60
C ASN A 27 24.25 -13.92 13.72
N GLU A 28 25.58 -13.85 13.60
CA GLU A 28 26.33 -12.60 13.68
C GLU A 28 26.26 -11.78 12.38
N ARG A 29 26.12 -12.44 11.23
CA ARG A 29 26.10 -11.79 9.92
C ARG A 29 24.76 -11.11 9.69
N ASN A 30 24.77 -9.97 8.99
CA ASN A 30 23.56 -9.41 8.42
C ASN A 30 23.12 -10.25 7.22
N PHE A 31 21.86 -10.64 7.20
CA PHE A 31 21.21 -11.32 6.08
C PHE A 31 19.82 -10.74 5.86
N VAL A 32 19.33 -10.85 4.63
CA VAL A 32 18.00 -10.35 4.25
C VAL A 32 17.03 -11.52 4.24
N ILE A 33 15.92 -11.37 4.97
CA ILE A 33 14.78 -12.28 4.91
C ILE A 33 13.74 -11.66 3.97
N LYS A 34 13.29 -12.43 2.99
CA LYS A 34 12.21 -12.06 2.05
C LYS A 34 11.05 -13.04 2.20
N ILE A 35 9.88 -12.52 2.53
CA ILE A 35 8.66 -13.29 2.73
C ILE A 35 7.58 -12.74 1.79
N THR A 36 6.91 -13.64 1.07
CA THR A 36 5.75 -13.32 0.25
C THR A 36 4.50 -13.86 0.92
N LEU A 37 3.50 -13.01 1.09
CA LEU A 37 2.22 -13.29 1.74
C LEU A 37 1.11 -13.00 0.71
N PRO A 38 0.79 -13.99 -0.16
CA PRO A 38 -0.10 -13.77 -1.30
C PRO A 38 -1.59 -13.75 -0.96
N GLU A 39 -1.95 -14.03 0.30
CA GLU A 39 -3.34 -14.24 0.74
C GLU A 39 -3.86 -13.12 1.65
N PHE A 40 -3.32 -11.89 1.53
CA PHE A 40 -3.87 -10.76 2.28
C PHE A 40 -5.26 -10.39 1.75
N CYS A 41 -6.20 -10.21 2.68
CA CYS A 41 -7.56 -9.78 2.40
C CYS A 41 -8.04 -8.84 3.51
N CYS A 42 -8.81 -7.82 3.15
CA CYS A 42 -9.54 -6.97 4.09
C CYS A 42 -10.86 -6.48 3.48
N LEU A 43 -11.70 -5.82 4.28
CA LEU A 43 -12.96 -5.24 3.80
C LEU A 43 -12.81 -3.73 3.63
N CYS A 44 -13.24 -3.21 2.49
CA CYS A 44 -13.28 -1.77 2.25
C CYS A 44 -14.21 -1.07 3.26
N PRO A 45 -13.74 -0.06 4.03
CA PRO A 45 -14.52 0.57 5.09
C PRO A 45 -15.85 1.17 4.64
N ARG A 46 -15.91 1.64 3.38
CA ARG A 46 -17.07 2.32 2.82
C ARG A 46 -18.10 1.35 2.23
N SER A 47 -17.64 0.30 1.55
CA SER A 47 -18.51 -0.54 0.72
C SER A 47 -18.69 -1.96 1.25
N GLY A 48 -17.81 -2.43 2.14
CA GLY A 48 -17.76 -3.81 2.59
C GLY A 48 -17.27 -4.81 1.54
N TYR A 49 -16.92 -4.38 0.31
CA TYR A 49 -16.32 -5.29 -0.66
C TYR A 49 -14.94 -5.76 -0.21
N PRO A 50 -14.60 -7.04 -0.44
CA PRO A 50 -13.28 -7.56 -0.14
C PRO A 50 -12.24 -6.96 -1.10
N ASP A 51 -11.11 -6.56 -0.53
CA ASP A 51 -9.92 -6.14 -1.25
C ASP A 51 -8.81 -7.16 -0.97
N PHE A 52 -8.04 -7.49 -2.00
CA PHE A 52 -6.99 -8.52 -1.94
C PHE A 52 -5.64 -7.90 -2.30
N ALA A 53 -4.56 -8.38 -1.70
CA ALA A 53 -3.22 -7.97 -2.05
C ALA A 53 -2.20 -9.10 -1.89
N THR A 54 -1.07 -8.99 -2.59
CA THR A 54 0.15 -9.70 -2.21
C THR A 54 1.03 -8.77 -1.40
N ILE A 55 1.38 -9.19 -0.18
CA ILE A 55 2.33 -8.46 0.67
C ILE A 55 3.73 -9.06 0.53
N TYR A 56 4.71 -8.21 0.27
CA TYR A 56 6.12 -8.51 0.23
C TYR A 56 6.80 -7.87 1.45
N LEU A 57 7.27 -8.71 2.37
CA LEU A 57 8.04 -8.31 3.54
C LEU A 57 9.53 -8.60 3.28
N GLU A 58 10.35 -7.57 3.43
CA GLU A 58 11.81 -7.68 3.37
C GLU A 58 12.40 -7.05 4.62
N TYR A 59 13.21 -7.79 5.38
CA TYR A 59 13.85 -7.23 6.57
C TYR A 59 15.21 -7.85 6.88
N ILE A 60 16.05 -7.08 7.56
CA ILE A 60 17.31 -7.54 8.16
C ILE A 60 17.06 -7.67 9.66
N PRO A 61 17.05 -8.88 10.23
CA PRO A 61 16.78 -9.07 11.65
C PRO A 61 17.86 -8.42 12.52
N ASN A 62 17.44 -7.98 13.70
CA ASN A 62 18.36 -7.66 14.80
C ASN A 62 18.42 -8.87 15.76
N GLU A 63 17.79 -8.76 16.93
CA GLU A 63 17.74 -9.81 17.95
C GLU A 63 16.70 -10.89 17.65
N PHE A 64 15.71 -10.60 16.79
CA PHE A 64 14.56 -11.47 16.57
C PHE A 64 14.25 -11.71 15.09
N VAL A 65 13.70 -12.89 14.80
CA VAL A 65 13.04 -13.25 13.54
C VAL A 65 11.58 -13.61 13.80
N ALA A 66 10.70 -13.33 12.84
CA ALA A 66 9.28 -13.65 12.96
C ALA A 66 9.06 -15.17 12.85
N GLU A 67 8.17 -15.70 13.68
CA GLU A 67 7.64 -17.06 13.47
C GLU A 67 6.62 -17.03 12.30
N LEU A 68 6.71 -18.00 11.39
CA LEU A 68 5.96 -17.96 10.13
C LEU A 68 4.45 -18.23 10.32
N LYS A 69 4.05 -19.10 11.25
CA LYS A 69 2.65 -19.36 11.56
C LYS A 69 1.99 -18.14 12.20
N ALA A 70 2.65 -17.47 13.14
CA ALA A 70 2.20 -16.25 13.80
C ALA A 70 2.06 -15.11 12.80
N LEU A 71 3.06 -14.92 11.92
CA LEU A 71 2.99 -13.94 10.83
C LEU A 71 1.79 -14.22 9.91
N LYS A 72 1.61 -15.48 9.49
CA LYS A 72 0.46 -15.88 8.67
C LYS A 72 -0.87 -15.59 9.36
N LEU A 73 -1.02 -15.96 10.63
CA LEU A 73 -2.27 -15.73 11.38
C LEU A 73 -2.55 -14.25 11.58
N TYR A 74 -1.52 -13.44 11.83
CA TYR A 74 -1.65 -11.99 11.91
C TYR A 74 -2.18 -11.40 10.60
N ILE A 75 -1.59 -11.78 9.46
CA ILE A 75 -2.03 -11.30 8.14
C ILE A 75 -3.46 -11.74 7.84
N ASN A 76 -3.81 -12.99 8.16
CA ASN A 76 -5.17 -13.51 7.95
C ASN A 76 -6.20 -12.87 8.89
N SER A 77 -5.81 -12.30 10.02
CA SER A 77 -6.71 -11.57 10.93
C SER A 77 -7.37 -10.33 10.29
N PHE A 78 -6.83 -9.85 9.17
CA PHE A 78 -7.40 -8.72 8.41
C PHE A 78 -8.63 -9.06 7.59
N MET A 79 -8.88 -10.36 7.33
CA MET A 79 -9.89 -10.82 6.36
C MET A 79 -11.29 -10.22 6.57
N ASN A 80 -11.71 -10.04 7.83
CA ASN A 80 -13.03 -9.51 8.18
C ASN A 80 -12.99 -8.08 8.74
N ARG A 81 -11.84 -7.39 8.64
CA ARG A 81 -11.64 -6.05 9.18
C ARG A 81 -11.99 -4.99 8.14
N HIS A 82 -12.78 -4.01 8.55
CA HIS A 82 -13.10 -2.83 7.74
C HIS A 82 -11.96 -1.82 7.86
N ILE A 83 -11.02 -1.84 6.93
CA ILE A 83 -9.79 -1.03 6.99
C ILE A 83 -9.33 -0.60 5.59
N SER A 84 -8.78 0.61 5.47
CA SER A 84 -8.24 1.13 4.21
C SER A 84 -6.96 0.40 3.79
N HIS A 85 -6.57 0.53 2.52
CA HIS A 85 -5.32 -0.04 2.02
C HIS A 85 -4.13 0.59 2.76
N GLU A 86 -4.17 1.90 2.95
CA GLU A 86 -3.13 2.68 3.60
C GLU A 86 -2.98 2.33 5.08
N ASP A 87 -4.09 2.28 5.82
CA ASP A 87 -4.07 2.01 7.26
C ASP A 87 -3.63 0.57 7.55
N SER A 88 -4.08 -0.40 6.73
CA SER A 88 -3.70 -1.80 6.92
C SER A 88 -2.19 -2.02 6.79
N ILE A 89 -1.56 -1.42 5.78
CA ILE A 89 -0.11 -1.56 5.58
C ILE A 89 0.68 -0.80 6.65
N ASN A 90 0.21 0.39 7.08
CA ASN A 90 0.84 1.13 8.18
C ASN A 90 0.76 0.36 9.51
N GLU A 91 -0.38 -0.28 9.79
CA GLU A 91 -0.54 -1.09 11.00
C GLU A 91 0.41 -2.29 10.98
N ILE A 92 0.44 -3.05 9.87
CA ILE A 92 1.34 -4.21 9.73
C ILE A 92 2.78 -3.79 9.93
N TYR A 93 3.21 -2.70 9.28
CA TYR A 93 4.57 -2.19 9.45
C TYR A 93 4.85 -1.83 10.92
N SER A 94 3.96 -1.08 11.56
CA SER A 94 4.14 -0.61 12.95
C SER A 94 4.23 -1.77 13.95
N VAL A 95 3.39 -2.79 13.79
CA VAL A 95 3.41 -3.97 14.65
C VAL A 95 4.70 -4.76 14.47
N LEU A 96 5.10 -5.02 13.22
CA LEU A 96 6.32 -5.79 12.94
C LEU A 96 7.58 -5.03 13.39
N GLU A 97 7.63 -3.71 13.22
CA GLU A 97 8.74 -2.88 13.70
C GLU A 97 8.86 -2.95 15.23
N LYS A 98 7.74 -2.82 15.94
CA LYS A 98 7.68 -2.90 17.41
C LYS A 98 8.11 -4.29 17.93
N LYS A 99 7.62 -5.37 17.30
CA LYS A 99 7.87 -6.75 17.74
C LYS A 99 9.28 -7.23 17.38
N LEU A 100 9.76 -6.94 16.17
CA LEU A 100 11.03 -7.49 15.65
C LEU A 100 12.23 -6.56 15.86
N LYS A 101 12.01 -5.24 16.00
CA LYS A 101 13.06 -4.21 16.07
C LYS A 101 14.19 -4.45 15.04
N PRO A 102 13.85 -4.60 13.75
CA PRO A 102 14.82 -5.00 12.74
C PRO A 102 15.82 -3.87 12.46
N LYS A 103 16.99 -4.23 11.92
CA LYS A 103 17.98 -3.22 11.48
C LYS A 103 17.50 -2.45 10.25
N TYR A 104 16.69 -3.12 9.43
CA TYR A 104 16.04 -2.59 8.24
C TYR A 104 14.75 -3.37 8.02
N MET A 105 13.70 -2.69 7.59
CA MET A 105 12.47 -3.31 7.13
C MET A 105 11.83 -2.53 5.99
N LYS A 106 11.25 -3.27 5.07
CA LYS A 106 10.40 -2.80 3.99
C LYS A 106 9.18 -3.70 3.86
N ILE A 107 8.02 -3.07 3.68
CA ILE A 107 6.78 -3.72 3.28
C ILE A 107 6.32 -3.08 1.98
N ALA A 108 6.06 -3.89 0.97
CA ALA A 108 5.35 -3.49 -0.23
C ALA A 108 4.08 -4.33 -0.36
N ALA A 109 2.95 -3.69 -0.64
CA ALA A 109 1.67 -4.35 -0.88
C ALA A 109 1.19 -4.02 -2.29
N ASP A 110 0.90 -5.07 -3.05
CA ASP A 110 0.38 -4.99 -4.41
C ASP A 110 -1.10 -5.39 -4.39
N PHE A 111 -2.00 -4.41 -4.42
CA PHE A 111 -3.44 -4.62 -4.33
C PHE A 111 -4.02 -4.95 -5.70
N ASN A 112 -4.99 -5.87 -5.72
CA ASN A 112 -5.74 -6.18 -6.93
C ASN A 112 -6.50 -4.94 -7.43
N PRO A 113 -6.57 -4.71 -8.76
CA PRO A 113 -7.22 -3.53 -9.30
C PRO A 113 -8.70 -3.43 -8.93
N ARG A 114 -9.14 -2.20 -8.64
CA ARG A 114 -10.54 -1.87 -8.34
C ARG A 114 -11.00 -0.69 -9.17
N GLY A 115 -12.09 -0.86 -9.92
CA GLY A 115 -12.59 0.19 -10.82
C GLY A 115 -11.56 0.63 -11.87
N ASN A 116 -10.75 -0.31 -12.38
CA ASN A 116 -9.62 -0.08 -13.30
C ASN A 116 -8.46 0.74 -12.72
N VAL A 117 -8.40 0.94 -11.40
CA VAL A 117 -7.27 1.58 -10.73
C VAL A 117 -6.46 0.52 -9.98
N HIS A 118 -5.14 0.54 -10.17
CA HIS A 118 -4.18 -0.33 -9.51
C HIS A 118 -3.42 0.46 -8.45
N THR A 119 -3.24 -0.14 -7.27
CA THR A 119 -2.64 0.52 -6.12
C THR A 119 -1.52 -0.34 -5.56
N THR A 120 -0.34 0.27 -5.39
CA THR A 120 0.77 -0.32 -4.65
C THR A 120 1.17 0.60 -3.51
N ILE A 121 1.37 0.05 -2.32
CA ILE A 121 1.77 0.81 -1.13
C ILE A 121 3.11 0.27 -0.66
N GLU A 122 4.10 1.15 -0.45
CA GLU A 122 5.42 0.78 0.05
C GLU A 122 5.79 1.64 1.27
N ILE A 123 6.27 0.98 2.33
CA ILE A 123 6.86 1.61 3.51
C ILE A 123 8.24 0.98 3.69
N SER A 124 9.27 1.82 3.82
CA SER A 124 10.63 1.36 4.07
C SER A 124 11.34 2.27 5.07
N SER A 125 12.08 1.66 5.99
CA SER A 125 12.87 2.38 7.01
C SER A 125 13.88 3.38 6.41
N ASP A 126 14.36 3.17 5.18
CA ASP A 126 15.29 4.10 4.50
C ASP A 126 14.57 5.28 3.83
N ILE A 127 13.32 5.14 3.41
CA ILE A 127 12.49 6.23 2.84
C ILE A 127 12.30 7.36 3.87
N ILE A 128 12.15 7.02 5.15
CA ILE A 128 11.97 8.00 6.24
C ILE A 128 13.27 8.77 6.50
N SER A 129 14.44 8.12 6.41
CA SER A 129 15.75 8.75 6.68
C SER A 129 16.10 9.88 5.70
N LYS A 130 15.64 9.78 4.44
CA LYS A 130 15.86 10.81 3.41
C LYS A 130 15.01 12.06 3.65
N ASN A 131 13.77 11.90 4.13
CA ASN A 131 12.85 13.02 4.34
C ASN A 131 13.14 13.88 5.59
N PHE A 132 13.88 13.36 6.59
CA PHE A 132 14.30 14.11 7.77
C PHE A 132 15.68 14.77 7.65
N SER A 133 16.55 14.28 6.75
CA SER A 133 17.84 14.91 6.48
C SER A 133 17.70 16.17 5.62
N GLU A 134 16.70 16.25 4.73
CA GLU A 134 16.45 17.45 3.89
C GLU A 134 15.77 18.64 4.61
N LYS A 135 15.20 18.45 5.80
CA LYS A 135 14.47 19.51 6.52
C LYS A 135 15.31 20.35 7.49
N LYS A 136 16.59 20.02 7.75
CA LYS A 136 17.40 20.77 8.73
C LYS A 136 17.92 22.13 8.25
N ASP A 137 17.93 22.42 6.94
CA ASP A 137 18.57 23.64 6.40
C ASP A 137 17.61 24.68 5.80
N LYS A 138 16.29 24.49 5.87
CA LYS A 138 15.35 25.49 5.33
C LYS A 138 15.00 26.53 6.40
N LYS A 139 15.60 27.73 6.28
CA LYS A 139 15.21 28.95 7.02
C LYS A 139 13.69 29.18 6.95
N PRO A 140 13.07 29.81 7.97
CA PRO A 140 11.63 30.07 7.96
C PRO A 140 11.25 30.88 6.73
N VAL A 141 10.33 30.35 5.92
CA VAL A 141 9.73 31.11 4.81
C VAL A 141 8.81 32.16 5.44
N GLU A 142 9.10 33.44 5.18
CA GLU A 142 8.23 34.56 5.58
C GLU A 142 6.80 34.34 5.07
N LYS A 143 5.83 34.46 5.97
CA LYS A 143 4.41 34.41 5.65
C LYS A 143 4.09 35.58 4.72
N ARG A 144 3.81 35.30 3.44
CA ARG A 144 3.22 36.29 2.54
C ARG A 144 1.78 36.54 2.99
N ASN A 145 1.52 37.75 3.48
CA ASN A 145 0.16 38.21 3.75
C ASN A 145 -0.61 38.30 2.43
N PHE A 146 -1.58 37.41 2.24
CA PHE A 146 -2.51 37.50 1.12
C PHE A 146 -3.59 38.51 1.50
N SER A 147 -3.47 39.73 1.01
CA SER A 147 -4.52 40.75 1.13
C SER A 147 -5.80 40.24 0.45
N GLU A 148 -6.90 40.23 1.18
CA GLU A 148 -8.24 39.92 0.68
C GLU A 148 -8.60 40.84 -0.50
N LYS A 149 -8.50 40.32 -1.73
CA LYS A 149 -9.13 40.97 -2.89
C LYS A 149 -10.59 40.56 -2.93
N LYS A 150 -11.46 41.52 -2.58
CA LYS A 150 -12.92 41.45 -2.74
C LYS A 150 -13.27 41.08 -4.19
N PHE A 151 -14.11 40.06 -4.33
CA PHE A 151 -14.70 39.67 -5.61
C PHE A 151 -15.83 40.66 -5.96
N GLU A 152 -15.60 41.53 -6.93
CA GLU A 152 -16.66 42.33 -7.55
C GLU A 152 -17.45 41.45 -8.53
N LYS A 153 -18.76 41.34 -8.28
CA LYS A 153 -19.73 40.81 -9.25
C LYS A 153 -19.99 41.88 -10.29
N THR A 154 -19.70 41.59 -11.56
CA THR A 154 -20.29 42.33 -12.68
C THR A 154 -20.75 41.35 -13.78
N ASP A 155 -21.70 41.85 -14.57
CA ASP A 155 -22.90 41.15 -14.97
C ASP A 155 -22.85 40.29 -16.25
N LYS A 156 -23.79 39.33 -16.24
CA LYS A 156 -24.59 38.78 -17.34
C LYS A 156 -24.34 39.36 -18.75
N ASN A 157 -23.76 38.56 -19.64
CA ASN A 157 -24.31 38.25 -20.98
C ASN A 157 -23.34 37.33 -21.75
N PHE A 158 -23.56 36.02 -21.68
CA PHE A 158 -22.93 35.08 -22.63
C PHE A 158 -24.02 34.44 -23.48
N LYS A 159 -24.29 35.03 -24.65
CA LYS A 159 -25.08 34.37 -25.71
C LYS A 159 -24.27 33.20 -26.25
N SER A 160 -24.80 31.99 -26.14
CA SER A 160 -24.25 30.78 -26.74
C SER A 160 -24.28 30.90 -28.28
N LYS A 161 -23.10 30.81 -28.91
CA LYS A 161 -22.99 30.53 -30.35
C LYS A 161 -22.90 29.01 -30.54
N PRO A 162 -23.63 28.39 -31.48
CA PRO A 162 -23.51 26.97 -31.75
C PRO A 162 -22.14 26.68 -32.40
N ARG A 163 -21.39 25.72 -31.85
CA ARG A 163 -20.13 25.23 -32.44
C ARG A 163 -20.46 24.52 -33.76
N LYS A 164 -19.87 24.98 -34.86
CA LYS A 164 -19.87 24.28 -36.15
C LYS A 164 -19.07 22.99 -36.02
N ASN A 165 -19.61 21.89 -36.56
CA ASN A 165 -18.97 20.58 -36.63
C ASN A 165 -17.63 20.67 -37.36
N ALA A 166 -16.53 20.38 -36.66
CA ALA A 166 -15.25 20.08 -37.29
C ALA A 166 -15.28 18.62 -37.75
N SER A 167 -15.11 18.41 -39.05
CA SER A 167 -14.94 17.11 -39.69
C SER A 167 -13.82 16.31 -39.02
N ARG A 168 -14.12 15.08 -38.62
CA ARG A 168 -13.14 14.10 -38.14
C ARG A 168 -12.29 13.64 -39.33
N GLU A 169 -10.99 13.91 -39.30
CA GLU A 169 -10.05 13.16 -40.15
C GLU A 169 -9.89 11.74 -39.59
N PRO A 170 -9.85 10.70 -40.43
CA PRO A 170 -9.68 9.33 -39.96
C PRO A 170 -8.23 9.06 -39.54
N PHE A 171 -8.07 8.45 -38.36
CA PHE A 171 -6.78 7.99 -37.84
C PHE A 171 -6.09 7.04 -38.82
N ALA A 172 -4.82 7.32 -39.12
CA ALA A 172 -3.96 6.47 -39.94
C ALA A 172 -3.89 5.05 -39.36
N LYS A 173 -4.05 4.04 -40.23
CA LYS A 173 -3.92 2.62 -39.90
C LYS A 173 -2.48 2.32 -39.47
N ILE A 174 -2.31 1.79 -38.27
CA ILE A 174 -1.04 1.21 -37.80
C ILE A 174 -0.82 -0.10 -38.57
N ASP A 175 0.30 -0.17 -39.29
CA ASP A 175 0.73 -1.35 -40.03
C ASP A 175 1.04 -2.52 -39.07
N LYS A 176 0.40 -3.66 -39.31
CA LYS A 176 0.60 -4.90 -38.54
C LYS A 176 1.54 -5.82 -39.31
N SER A 177 2.84 -5.51 -39.30
CA SER A 177 3.86 -6.49 -39.67
C SER A 177 4.28 -7.27 -38.42
N SER A 178 3.72 -8.46 -38.25
CA SER A 178 4.04 -9.40 -37.16
C SER A 178 5.52 -9.84 -37.19
N PRO A 179 6.21 -9.98 -36.06
CA PRO A 179 7.56 -10.56 -36.04
C PRO A 179 7.52 -12.07 -36.36
N LYS A 180 8.37 -12.51 -37.29
CA LYS A 180 8.54 -13.92 -37.67
C LYS A 180 9.13 -14.73 -36.51
N VAL A 181 8.43 -15.79 -36.12
CA VAL A 181 8.91 -16.84 -35.20
C VAL A 181 10.03 -17.63 -35.89
N VAL A 182 11.24 -17.59 -35.34
CA VAL A 182 12.33 -18.50 -35.71
C VAL A 182 12.07 -19.83 -35.01
N LYS A 183 11.83 -20.89 -35.78
CA LYS A 183 11.83 -22.28 -35.26
C LYS A 183 13.27 -22.79 -35.20
N LYS A 184 13.52 -23.61 -34.18
CA LYS A 184 14.78 -24.32 -33.87
C LYS A 184 15.41 -25.01 -35.09
#